data_AF-G9WIH8-F1
#
_entry.id   AF-G9WIH8-F1
#
_cell.length_a   1.000
_cell.length_b   1.000
_cell.length_c   1.000
_cell.angle_alpha   90.00
_cell.angle_beta   90.00
_cell.angle_gamma   90.00
#
_symmetry.space_group_name_H-M   'P 1'
#
loop_
_entity.id
_entity.type
_entity.pdbx_description
1 polymer ?
#
loop_
_entity_poly.entity_id
_entity_poly.type
_entity_poly.pdbx_seq_one_letter_code
_entity_poly.pdbx_strand_id
1 'polypeptide(L)'
;MVDKKVIPIKIRGAHSFLSEDNVISADKLKLLSEPDINKYKSRFFEINKLQDFMLNLPDSFDNLEFLSNVERLSTQSSADVMETLYLEESTDEQVISLPDIKTVGIKENIFDILNRRESKRNFSSAVVPLIKLSAFLKFSMGINSETINNKSEKYFLHRTYASAGALYPVSLYLFLKKVQSVPTGFYKYQPFHNSLLPVNLENNEQSNLMSLMNFSIQKIPVFGFLVWDIRKNFFKYGERSLLFSLIETGEINQNMDLISSALDLGFCQIGGYKKHLVSSNIKLDEMSEHLVASFVLGCI
;
A
#
# COMPACT_ATOMS: atom_id res chain seq x y z
N MET A 1 -24.38 -34.76 -15.10
CA MET A 1 -22.93 -34.62 -15.31
C MET A 1 -22.64 -33.14 -15.36
N VAL A 2 -21.97 -32.59 -14.34
CA VAL A 2 -21.65 -31.16 -14.28
C VAL A 2 -20.31 -30.98 -14.99
N ASP A 3 -20.30 -30.24 -16.09
CA ASP A 3 -19.09 -29.87 -16.82
C ASP A 3 -18.15 -29.09 -15.90
N LYS A 4 -17.07 -29.76 -15.46
CA LYS A 4 -15.98 -29.12 -14.75
C LYS A 4 -15.22 -28.25 -15.75
N LYS A 5 -15.56 -26.95 -15.80
CA LYS A 5 -14.72 -25.94 -16.46
C LYS A 5 -13.31 -26.02 -15.85
N VAL A 6 -12.36 -26.49 -16.65
CA VAL A 6 -10.92 -26.43 -16.35
C VAL A 6 -10.55 -24.95 -16.26
N ILE A 7 -10.23 -24.45 -15.06
CA ILE A 7 -9.70 -23.10 -14.87
C ILE A 7 -8.18 -23.19 -15.00
N PRO A 8 -7.57 -22.71 -16.10
CA PRO A 8 -6.12 -22.72 -16.23
C PRO A 8 -5.52 -21.74 -15.23
N ILE A 9 -4.82 -22.27 -14.21
CA ILE A 9 -4.00 -21.46 -13.31
C ILE A 9 -2.77 -21.00 -14.10
N LYS A 10 -2.84 -19.80 -14.70
CA LYS A 10 -1.63 -19.09 -15.17
C LYS A 10 -0.95 -18.48 -13.96
N ILE A 11 0.07 -19.15 -13.42
CA ILE A 11 0.99 -18.55 -12.44
C ILE A 11 1.84 -17.53 -13.20
N ARG A 12 1.38 -16.29 -13.27
CA ARG A 12 2.15 -15.16 -13.83
C ARG A 12 2.76 -14.37 -12.67
N GLY A 13 4.05 -14.62 -12.41
CA GLY A 13 4.79 -13.90 -11.38
C GLY A 13 6.20 -14.44 -11.14
N ALA A 14 7.04 -14.49 -12.18
CA ALA A 14 8.51 -14.52 -12.13
C ALA A 14 9.07 -14.78 -13.54
N HIS A 15 8.89 -13.85 -14.47
CA HIS A 15 9.52 -13.99 -15.79
C HIS A 15 10.97 -13.48 -15.74
N SER A 16 11.85 -14.36 -15.28
CA SER A 16 13.26 -14.43 -15.72
C SER A 16 13.92 -15.80 -15.50
N PHE A 17 13.21 -16.83 -14.98
CA PHE A 17 13.80 -18.17 -14.74
C PHE A 17 12.99 -19.36 -15.25
N LEU A 18 11.86 -19.15 -15.92
CA LEU A 18 11.03 -20.26 -16.41
C LEU A 18 10.82 -20.10 -17.91
N SER A 19 11.46 -20.97 -18.69
CA SER A 19 11.06 -21.30 -20.06
C SER A 19 9.58 -21.70 -20.08
N GLU A 20 8.89 -21.47 -21.21
CA GLU A 20 7.47 -21.79 -21.38
C GLU A 20 7.13 -23.27 -21.10
N ASP A 21 8.14 -24.16 -21.13
CA ASP A 21 8.06 -25.57 -20.80
C ASP A 21 7.79 -25.90 -19.31
N ASN A 22 7.87 -24.92 -18.40
CA ASN A 22 7.78 -25.15 -16.96
C ASN A 22 6.41 -24.79 -16.33
N VAL A 23 5.37 -24.53 -17.13
CA VAL A 23 4.03 -24.27 -16.61
C VAL A 23 3.27 -25.58 -16.39
N ILE A 24 3.22 -26.05 -15.14
CA ILE A 24 2.39 -27.21 -14.76
C ILE A 24 0.96 -26.76 -14.48
N SER A 25 -0.02 -27.36 -15.15
CA SER A 25 -1.45 -27.12 -14.89
C SER A 25 -1.89 -27.69 -13.53
N ALA A 26 -2.98 -27.15 -12.97
CA ALA A 26 -3.54 -27.62 -11.71
C ALA A 26 -3.83 -29.14 -11.70
N ASP A 27 -4.20 -29.70 -12.85
CA ASP A 27 -4.49 -31.13 -12.98
C ASP A 27 -3.22 -31.97 -13.09
N LYS A 28 -2.13 -31.45 -13.67
CA LYS A 28 -0.82 -32.11 -13.63
C LYS A 28 -0.19 -32.09 -12.23
N LEU A 29 -0.42 -31.03 -11.44
CA LEU A 29 0.04 -30.98 -10.04
C LEU A 29 -0.54 -32.12 -9.19
N LYS A 30 -1.79 -32.53 -9.46
CA LYS A 30 -2.46 -33.64 -8.77
C LYS A 30 -1.92 -35.02 -9.16
N LEU A 31 -1.14 -35.10 -10.24
CA LEU A 31 -0.59 -36.34 -10.80
C LEU A 31 0.92 -36.48 -10.53
N LEU A 32 1.52 -35.55 -9.77
CA LEU A 32 2.94 -35.61 -9.43
C LEU A 32 3.23 -36.78 -8.47
N SER A 33 4.36 -37.45 -8.70
CA SER A 33 4.88 -38.46 -7.78
C SER A 33 5.40 -37.79 -6.49
N GLU A 34 5.47 -38.51 -5.37
CA GLU A 34 6.04 -37.96 -4.11
C GLU A 34 7.45 -37.36 -4.29
N PRO A 35 8.39 -38.01 -5.02
CA PRO A 35 9.69 -37.41 -5.32
C PRO A 35 9.58 -36.07 -6.04
N ASP A 36 8.70 -35.96 -7.02
CA ASP A 36 8.48 -34.72 -7.77
C ASP A 36 7.84 -33.64 -6.89
N ILE A 37 6.89 -34.00 -6.03
CA ILE A 37 6.28 -33.09 -5.05
C ILE A 37 7.36 -32.52 -4.13
N ASN A 38 8.26 -33.36 -3.61
CA ASN A 38 9.32 -32.92 -2.71
C ASN A 38 10.34 -32.03 -3.42
N LYS A 39 10.68 -32.33 -4.69
CA LYS A 39 11.50 -31.46 -5.54
C LYS A 39 10.81 -30.12 -5.83
N TYR A 40 9.51 -30.13 -6.08
CA TYR A 40 8.71 -28.93 -6.31
C TYR A 40 8.63 -28.05 -5.05
N LYS A 41 8.43 -28.66 -3.87
CA LYS A 41 8.42 -27.96 -2.57
C LYS A 41 9.79 -27.39 -2.23
N SER A 42 10.86 -28.18 -2.37
CA SER A 42 12.22 -27.76 -1.99
C SER A 42 12.81 -26.65 -2.85
N ARG A 43 12.27 -26.40 -4.06
CA ARG A 43 12.73 -25.34 -4.97
C ARG A 43 12.72 -23.92 -4.35
N PHE A 44 11.90 -23.68 -3.33
CA PHE A 44 11.69 -22.33 -2.76
C PHE A 44 11.99 -22.21 -1.26
N PHE A 45 12.10 -23.32 -0.52
CA PHE A 45 12.14 -23.33 0.94
C PHE A 45 13.45 -23.90 1.49
N GLU A 46 14.60 -23.43 1.01
CA GLU A 46 15.88 -23.70 1.66
C GLU A 46 15.94 -22.99 3.03
N ILE A 47 15.70 -23.75 4.09
CA ILE A 47 15.58 -23.30 5.49
C ILE A 47 16.81 -22.49 5.94
N ASN A 48 18.00 -22.79 5.41
CA ASN A 48 19.25 -22.14 5.80
C ASN A 48 19.27 -20.62 5.55
N LYS A 49 18.46 -20.09 4.61
CA LYS A 49 18.36 -18.64 4.37
C LYS A 49 17.34 -17.93 5.26
N LEU A 50 16.46 -18.67 5.94
CA LEU A 50 15.40 -18.13 6.79
C LEU A 50 15.85 -17.91 8.24
N GLN A 51 16.88 -18.63 8.71
CA GLN A 51 17.43 -18.47 10.06
C GLN A 51 18.04 -17.07 10.29
N ASP A 52 18.55 -16.44 9.23
CA ASP A 52 19.08 -15.07 9.28
C ASP A 52 17.98 -13.99 9.38
N PHE A 53 16.71 -14.37 9.18
CA PHE A 53 15.55 -13.47 9.19
C PHE A 53 14.58 -13.77 10.34
N MET A 54 15.10 -14.17 11.50
CA MET A 54 14.27 -14.19 12.71
C MET A 54 14.03 -12.75 13.15
N LEU A 55 12.81 -12.25 12.94
CA LEU A 55 12.32 -11.09 13.67
C LEU A 55 12.40 -11.47 15.15
N ASN A 56 13.31 -10.86 15.91
CA ASN A 56 13.46 -11.05 17.36
C ASN A 56 12.18 -10.58 18.05
N LEU A 57 11.13 -11.39 18.00
CA LEU A 57 9.86 -11.13 18.66
C LEU A 57 9.91 -11.85 20.00
N PRO A 58 9.66 -11.16 21.13
CA PRO A 58 9.61 -11.82 22.42
C PRO A 58 8.45 -12.84 22.42
N ASP A 59 8.74 -14.06 22.88
CA ASP A 59 7.79 -15.18 22.87
C ASP A 59 6.55 -14.94 23.75
N SER A 60 6.63 -14.02 24.73
CA SER A 60 5.54 -13.73 25.66
C SER A 60 4.96 -12.32 25.47
N PHE A 61 3.62 -12.22 25.40
CA PHE A 61 2.89 -10.96 25.56
C PHE A 61 2.96 -10.41 26.99
N ASP A 62 3.42 -11.22 27.96
CA ASP A 62 3.54 -10.89 29.38
C ASP A 62 4.78 -10.06 29.73
N ASN A 63 5.48 -9.50 28.74
CA ASN A 63 6.56 -8.56 29.03
C ASN A 63 5.96 -7.35 29.75
N LEU A 64 6.32 -7.16 31.01
CA LEU A 64 5.86 -6.07 31.88
C LEU A 64 6.05 -4.70 31.24
N GLU A 65 7.12 -4.50 30.48
CA GLU A 65 7.37 -3.24 29.78
C GLU A 65 6.34 -3.01 28.66
N PHE A 66 6.07 -4.02 27.83
CA PHE A 66 5.05 -3.95 26.78
C PHE A 66 3.65 -3.71 27.37
N LEU A 67 3.25 -4.49 28.39
CA LEU A 67 1.95 -4.34 29.05
C LEU A 67 1.81 -2.96 29.69
N SER A 68 2.85 -2.48 30.40
CA SER A 68 2.85 -1.15 31.01
C SER A 68 2.73 -0.04 29.97
N ASN A 69 3.39 -0.17 28.82
CA ASN A 69 3.31 0.81 27.74
C ASN A 69 1.91 0.82 27.11
N VAL A 70 1.33 -0.34 26.81
CA VAL A 70 -0.02 -0.44 26.25
C VAL A 70 -1.07 0.12 27.21
N GLU A 71 -0.97 -0.18 28.50
CA GLU A 71 -1.89 0.31 29.53
C GLU A 71 -1.78 1.84 29.69
N ARG A 72 -0.55 2.34 29.89
CA ARG A 72 -0.25 3.77 30.04
C ARG A 72 -0.69 4.58 28.82
N LEU A 73 -0.54 4.02 27.62
CA LEU A 73 -0.77 4.71 26.35
C LEU A 73 -2.11 4.32 25.70
N SER A 74 -3.06 3.77 26.45
CA SER A 74 -4.30 3.21 25.90
C SER A 74 -5.11 4.20 25.03
N THR A 75 -5.69 5.24 25.62
CA THR A 75 -6.67 6.14 24.93
C THR A 75 -6.23 7.59 24.79
N GLN A 76 -5.57 8.19 25.79
CA GLN A 76 -5.10 9.58 25.69
C GLN A 76 -4.04 9.74 24.59
N SER A 77 -3.10 8.79 24.49
CA SER A 77 -2.01 8.87 23.51
C SER A 77 -2.49 8.79 22.05
N SER A 78 -3.55 8.05 21.76
CA SER A 78 -4.05 7.91 20.39
C SER A 78 -4.66 9.21 19.87
N ALA A 79 -5.31 9.98 20.74
CA ALA A 79 -5.80 11.32 20.39
C ALA A 79 -4.64 12.31 20.22
N ASP A 80 -3.63 12.26 21.09
CA ASP A 80 -2.43 13.12 20.97
C ASP A 80 -1.66 12.84 19.68
N VAL A 81 -1.53 11.57 19.31
CA VAL A 81 -0.95 11.16 18.02
C VAL A 81 -1.80 11.67 16.86
N MET A 82 -3.13 11.55 16.95
CA MET A 82 -4.03 12.08 15.93
C MET A 82 -3.88 13.60 15.74
N GLU A 83 -3.85 14.36 16.83
CA GLU A 83 -3.60 15.81 16.82
C GLU A 83 -2.24 16.13 16.19
N THR A 84 -1.20 15.37 16.55
CA THR A 84 0.14 15.51 15.96
C THR A 84 0.09 15.27 14.45
N LEU A 85 -0.57 14.20 14.00
CA LEU A 85 -0.71 13.87 12.58
C LEU A 85 -1.49 14.96 11.82
N TYR A 86 -2.49 15.57 12.45
CA TYR A 86 -3.23 16.69 11.88
C TYR A 86 -2.33 17.93 11.72
N LEU A 87 -1.52 18.23 12.73
CA LEU A 87 -0.59 19.37 12.73
C LEU A 87 0.62 19.17 11.79
N GLU A 88 0.96 17.94 11.44
CA GLU A 88 1.97 17.62 10.42
C GLU A 88 1.53 18.00 9.01
N GLU A 89 0.23 18.19 8.77
CA GLU A 89 -0.28 18.56 7.46
C GLU A 89 -0.13 20.07 7.20
N SER A 90 0.57 20.40 6.11
CA SER A 90 0.68 21.77 5.62
C SER A 90 -0.62 22.22 4.94
N THR A 91 -0.93 23.51 5.09
CA THR A 91 -2.02 24.23 4.40
C THR A 91 -1.45 25.36 3.53
N ASP A 92 -0.19 25.26 3.12
CA ASP A 92 0.49 26.28 2.33
C ASP A 92 -0.13 26.43 0.93
N GLU A 93 0.11 27.56 0.26
CA GLU A 93 -0.44 27.86 -1.08
C GLU A 93 -0.03 26.84 -2.16
N GLN A 94 1.05 26.11 -1.95
CA GLN A 94 1.54 25.09 -2.89
C GLN A 94 0.77 23.77 -2.79
N VAL A 95 -0.03 23.58 -1.73
CA VAL A 95 -0.83 22.38 -1.51
C VAL A 95 -1.98 22.32 -2.51
N ILE A 96 -2.12 21.18 -3.17
CA ILE A 96 -3.20 20.96 -4.15
C ILE A 96 -4.37 20.28 -3.44
N SER A 97 -5.44 21.02 -3.19
CA SER A 97 -6.70 20.46 -2.67
C SER A 97 -7.33 19.50 -3.67
N LEU A 98 -7.72 18.31 -3.21
CA LEU A 98 -8.40 17.34 -4.05
C LEU A 98 -9.91 17.62 -4.07
N PRO A 99 -10.59 17.40 -5.22
CA PRO A 99 -12.01 17.68 -5.35
C PRO A 99 -12.87 16.79 -4.43
N ASP A 100 -13.99 17.33 -3.94
CA ASP A 100 -14.96 16.60 -3.13
C ASP A 100 -15.61 15.46 -3.95
N ILE A 101 -15.56 14.28 -3.37
CA ILE A 101 -15.97 12.99 -3.94
C ILE A 101 -17.48 12.78 -3.93
N LYS A 102 -18.29 13.70 -3.36
CA LYS A 102 -19.77 13.64 -3.44
C LYS A 102 -20.31 13.48 -4.87
N THR A 103 -19.50 13.84 -5.86
CA THR A 103 -19.82 13.74 -7.29
C THR A 103 -19.46 12.39 -7.92
N VAL A 104 -18.74 11.52 -7.22
CA VAL A 104 -18.29 10.22 -7.72
C VAL A 104 -19.38 9.18 -7.45
N GLY A 105 -20.31 9.06 -8.40
CA GLY A 105 -21.45 8.14 -8.34
C GLY A 105 -21.06 6.67 -8.56
N ILE A 106 -20.28 6.08 -7.66
CA ILE A 106 -20.00 4.63 -7.70
C ILE A 106 -21.19 3.90 -7.08
N LYS A 107 -21.94 3.18 -7.91
CA LYS A 107 -23.03 2.29 -7.48
C LYS A 107 -22.69 0.83 -7.78
N GLU A 108 -21.47 0.44 -7.44
CA GLU A 108 -20.94 -0.90 -7.71
C GLU A 108 -21.15 -1.82 -6.50
N ASN A 109 -21.45 -3.09 -6.78
CA ASN A 109 -21.56 -4.11 -5.76
C ASN A 109 -20.17 -4.63 -5.39
N ILE A 110 -19.89 -4.77 -4.09
CA ILE A 110 -18.60 -5.28 -3.60
C ILE A 110 -18.27 -6.69 -4.10
N PHE A 111 -19.26 -7.56 -4.28
CA PHE A 111 -19.05 -8.90 -4.82
C PHE A 111 -18.60 -8.86 -6.29
N ASP A 112 -19.15 -7.94 -7.07
CA ASP A 112 -18.75 -7.76 -8.47
C ASP A 112 -17.34 -7.18 -8.58
N ILE A 113 -17.00 -6.22 -7.70
CA ILE A 113 -15.64 -5.67 -7.57
C ILE A 113 -14.65 -6.79 -7.22
N LEU A 114 -14.95 -7.62 -6.22
CA LEU A 114 -14.09 -8.73 -5.80
C LEU A 114 -13.88 -9.76 -6.93
N ASN A 115 -14.92 -10.07 -7.70
CA ASN A 115 -14.86 -11.02 -8.80
C ASN A 115 -14.03 -10.52 -9.99
N ARG A 116 -14.07 -9.22 -10.29
CA ARG A 116 -13.35 -8.61 -11.43
C ARG A 116 -11.95 -8.10 -11.09
N ARG A 117 -11.65 -7.95 -9.80
CA ARG A 117 -10.36 -7.44 -9.31
C ARG A 117 -9.21 -8.28 -9.84
N GLU A 118 -8.28 -7.63 -10.51
CA GLU A 118 -7.06 -8.24 -11.01
C GLU A 118 -5.91 -7.23 -11.05
N SER A 119 -4.67 -7.69 -10.88
CA SER A 119 -3.49 -6.84 -10.99
C SER A 119 -3.25 -6.44 -12.46
N LYS A 120 -3.67 -5.23 -12.82
CA LYS A 120 -3.54 -4.67 -14.17
C LYS A 120 -2.13 -4.15 -14.39
N ARG A 121 -1.47 -4.64 -15.44
CA ARG A 121 -0.08 -4.27 -15.79
C ARG A 121 0.06 -3.55 -17.12
N ASN A 122 -1.03 -3.52 -17.89
CA ASN A 122 -1.12 -2.79 -19.15
C ASN A 122 -1.97 -1.55 -18.90
N PHE A 123 -1.38 -0.39 -19.18
CA PHE A 123 -2.02 0.91 -19.00
C PHE A 123 -2.12 1.63 -20.33
N SER A 124 -3.18 2.41 -20.50
CA SER A 124 -3.30 3.36 -21.60
C SER A 124 -2.47 4.62 -21.31
N SER A 125 -2.16 5.39 -22.35
CA SER A 125 -1.42 6.66 -22.21
C SER A 125 -2.29 7.83 -21.71
N ALA A 126 -3.54 7.55 -21.33
CA ALA A 126 -4.54 8.54 -20.95
C ALA A 126 -4.17 9.25 -19.64
N VAL A 127 -4.67 10.48 -19.51
CA VAL A 127 -4.53 11.28 -18.29
C VAL A 127 -5.53 10.75 -17.25
N VAL A 128 -5.06 10.51 -16.04
CA VAL A 128 -5.94 10.13 -14.92
C VAL A 128 -6.75 11.35 -14.49
N PRO A 129 -8.10 11.29 -14.51
CA PRO A 129 -8.92 12.39 -14.03
C PRO A 129 -8.68 12.65 -12.54
N LEU A 130 -8.53 13.92 -12.16
CA LEU A 130 -8.23 14.32 -10.78
C LEU A 130 -9.30 13.83 -9.80
N ILE A 131 -10.56 13.83 -10.23
CA ILE A 131 -11.69 13.34 -9.43
C ILE A 131 -11.59 11.84 -9.12
N LYS A 132 -11.10 11.03 -10.08
CA LYS A 132 -10.87 9.59 -9.85
C LYS A 132 -9.69 9.38 -8.89
N LEU A 133 -8.61 10.16 -9.03
CA LEU A 133 -7.50 10.10 -8.08
C LEU A 133 -7.94 10.53 -6.66
N SER A 134 -8.74 11.59 -6.54
CA SER A 134 -9.31 12.02 -5.26
C SER A 134 -10.10 10.91 -4.59
N ALA A 135 -11.04 10.29 -5.32
CA ALA A 135 -11.80 9.15 -4.82
C ALA A 135 -10.92 7.97 -4.44
N PHE A 136 -9.93 7.64 -5.26
CA PHE A 136 -8.96 6.59 -4.98
C PHE A 136 -8.26 6.83 -3.64
N LEU A 137 -7.69 8.03 -3.44
CA LEU A 137 -6.95 8.36 -2.23
C LEU A 137 -7.87 8.42 -0.99
N LYS A 138 -9.01 9.11 -1.11
CA LYS A 138 -9.97 9.28 -0.02
C LYS A 138 -10.53 7.96 0.49
N PHE A 139 -10.94 7.07 -0.41
CA PHE A 139 -11.51 5.78 0.01
C PHE A 139 -10.44 4.74 0.36
N SER A 140 -9.21 4.88 -0.13
CA SER A 140 -8.13 3.96 0.23
C SER A 140 -7.48 4.29 1.57
N MET A 141 -7.31 5.57 1.89
CA MET A 141 -6.54 6.01 3.06
C MET A 141 -7.08 7.25 3.80
N GLY A 142 -8.14 7.88 3.31
CA GLY A 142 -8.65 9.12 3.89
C GLY A 142 -9.51 8.92 5.14
N ILE A 143 -9.87 10.04 5.78
CA ILE A 143 -10.76 10.06 6.95
C ILE A 143 -12.20 9.69 6.55
N ASN A 144 -12.84 8.74 7.27
CA ASN A 144 -14.21 8.29 6.99
C ASN A 144 -15.23 8.61 8.08
N SER A 145 -14.79 8.86 9.31
CA SER A 145 -15.66 9.11 10.45
C SER A 145 -14.91 9.84 11.55
N GLU A 146 -15.69 10.49 12.40
CA GLU A 146 -15.23 11.21 13.57
C GLU A 146 -16.01 10.71 14.78
N THR A 147 -15.30 10.44 15.87
CA THR A 147 -15.91 10.07 17.16
C THR A 147 -15.39 10.97 18.26
N ILE A 148 -16.27 11.38 19.17
CA ILE A 148 -15.91 12.21 20.32
C ILE A 148 -15.81 11.31 21.55
N ASN A 149 -14.70 11.40 22.28
CA ASN A 149 -14.62 10.81 23.61
C ASN A 149 -15.14 11.81 24.64
N ASN A 150 -16.37 11.60 25.11
CA ASN A 150 -17.06 12.48 26.06
C ASN A 150 -16.32 12.64 27.40
N LYS A 151 -15.37 11.76 27.74
CA LYS A 151 -14.58 11.89 28.98
C LYS A 151 -13.35 12.78 28.83
N SER A 152 -12.80 12.87 27.63
CA SER A 152 -11.57 13.64 27.37
C SER A 152 -11.81 14.85 26.45
N GLU A 153 -13.02 15.03 25.93
CA GLU A 153 -13.40 16.06 24.95
C GLU A 153 -12.49 16.07 23.70
N LYS A 154 -11.91 14.90 23.36
CA LYS A 154 -11.02 14.75 22.20
C LYS A 154 -11.72 14.10 21.03
N TYR A 155 -11.39 14.58 19.84
CA TYR A 155 -11.85 14.05 18.56
C TYR A 155 -10.93 12.92 18.09
N PHE A 156 -11.54 11.86 17.59
CA PHE A 156 -10.84 10.75 16.94
C PHE A 156 -11.32 10.65 15.51
N LEU A 157 -10.39 10.89 14.59
CA LEU A 157 -10.63 10.75 13.16
C LEU A 157 -10.19 9.35 12.73
N HIS A 158 -11.11 8.58 12.17
CA HIS A 158 -10.84 7.21 11.72
C HIS A 158 -10.59 7.18 10.22
N ARG A 159 -9.72 6.27 9.78
CA ARG A 159 -9.47 6.02 8.36
C ARG A 159 -10.39 4.91 7.84
N THR A 160 -10.38 4.71 6.52
CA THR A 160 -11.11 3.63 5.84
C THR A 160 -10.51 2.23 6.06
N TYR A 161 -9.47 2.12 6.87
CA TYR A 161 -8.79 0.88 7.24
C TYR A 161 -8.44 0.92 8.73
N ALA A 162 -8.19 -0.25 9.33
CA ALA A 162 -7.83 -0.35 10.73
C ALA A 162 -6.34 -0.11 10.95
N SER A 163 -6.00 0.52 12.07
CA SER A 163 -4.63 0.72 12.49
C SER A 163 -4.51 0.37 13.96
N ALA A 164 -3.44 -0.35 14.32
CA ALA A 164 -3.20 -0.73 15.71
C ALA A 164 -3.11 0.54 16.58
N GLY A 165 -4.05 0.67 17.53
CA GLY A 165 -4.12 1.82 18.42
C GLY A 165 -4.46 3.14 17.73
N ALA A 166 -5.00 3.12 16.51
CA ALA A 166 -5.31 4.30 15.71
C ALA A 166 -4.11 5.25 15.53
N LEU A 167 -2.89 4.69 15.42
CA LEU A 167 -1.65 5.44 15.31
C LEU A 167 -1.27 5.83 13.87
N TYR A 168 -1.81 5.09 12.88
CA TYR A 168 -1.65 5.35 11.45
C TYR A 168 -0.20 5.68 11.00
N PRO A 169 0.79 4.82 11.31
CA PRO A 169 2.19 5.07 11.06
C PRO A 169 2.57 4.98 9.56
N VAL A 170 1.66 4.56 8.67
CA VAL A 170 1.91 4.45 7.24
C VAL A 170 1.45 5.70 6.49
N SER A 171 2.39 6.34 5.78
CA SER A 171 2.18 7.49 4.91
C SER A 171 2.23 7.09 3.43
N LEU A 172 1.57 7.85 2.57
CA LEU A 172 1.58 7.63 1.12
C LEU A 172 2.30 8.76 0.39
N TYR A 173 3.32 8.38 -0.36
CA TYR A 173 3.99 9.24 -1.33
C TYR A 173 3.64 8.78 -2.74
N LEU A 174 3.51 9.74 -3.65
CA LEU A 174 3.10 9.53 -5.03
C LEU A 174 4.08 10.24 -5.96
N PHE A 175 4.49 9.57 -7.03
CA PHE A 175 5.02 10.25 -8.19
C PHE A 175 3.92 10.34 -9.25
N LEU A 176 3.49 11.56 -9.54
CA LEU A 176 2.40 11.87 -10.46
C LEU A 176 2.99 12.38 -11.77
N LYS A 177 2.60 11.78 -12.88
CA LYS A 177 3.11 12.12 -14.23
C LYS A 177 2.02 12.64 -15.15
N LYS A 178 0.89 11.91 -15.22
CA LYS A 178 -0.22 12.23 -16.12
C LYS A 178 -1.53 12.23 -15.34
N VAL A 179 -1.65 13.21 -14.46
CA VAL A 179 -2.87 13.47 -13.69
C VAL A 179 -3.41 14.83 -14.10
N GLN A 180 -4.72 14.92 -14.30
CA GLN A 180 -5.38 16.15 -14.72
C GLN A 180 -5.09 17.29 -13.74
N SER A 181 -4.66 18.44 -14.25
CA SER A 181 -4.42 19.67 -13.46
C SER A 181 -3.42 19.53 -12.31
N VAL A 182 -2.57 18.49 -12.31
CA VAL A 182 -1.50 18.31 -11.32
C VAL A 182 -0.16 18.28 -12.06
N PRO A 183 0.80 19.17 -11.70
CA PRO A 183 2.14 19.13 -12.27
C PRO A 183 2.82 17.76 -12.08
N THR A 184 3.80 17.45 -12.93
CA THR A 184 4.60 16.24 -12.73
C THR A 184 5.52 16.41 -11.53
N GLY A 185 5.62 15.39 -10.68
CA GLY A 185 6.51 15.42 -9.53
C GLY A 185 6.14 14.44 -8.42
N PHE A 186 6.87 14.52 -7.32
CA PHE A 186 6.62 13.79 -6.08
C PHE A 186 5.71 14.60 -5.14
N TYR A 187 4.75 13.90 -4.55
CA TYR A 187 3.75 14.44 -3.64
C TYR A 187 3.58 13.52 -2.42
N LYS A 188 3.21 14.10 -1.28
CA LYS A 188 2.72 13.37 -0.11
C LYS A 188 1.20 13.55 -0.03
N TYR A 189 0.46 12.46 0.14
CA TYR A 189 -0.99 12.54 0.38
C TYR A 189 -1.27 12.94 1.82
N GLN A 190 -2.18 13.90 1.98
CA GLN A 190 -2.62 14.49 3.25
C GLN A 190 -4.08 14.08 3.52
N PRO A 191 -4.34 13.01 4.31
CA PRO A 191 -5.68 12.50 4.54
C PRO A 191 -6.63 13.45 5.29
N PHE A 192 -6.14 14.35 6.16
CA PHE A 192 -7.02 15.24 6.93
C PHE A 192 -7.59 16.36 6.05
N HIS A 193 -6.74 17.02 5.28
CA HIS A 193 -7.16 18.08 4.34
C HIS A 193 -7.60 17.52 2.97
N ASN A 194 -7.45 16.21 2.74
CA ASN A 194 -7.65 15.55 1.46
C ASN A 194 -6.93 16.31 0.33
N SER A 195 -5.61 16.42 0.45
CA SER A 195 -4.78 17.23 -0.44
C SER A 195 -3.47 16.53 -0.82
N LEU A 196 -2.74 17.12 -1.77
CA LEU A 196 -1.41 16.69 -2.18
C LEU A 196 -0.40 17.78 -1.85
N LEU A 197 0.56 17.46 -0.98
CA LEU A 197 1.70 18.33 -0.67
C LEU A 197 2.83 18.06 -1.68
N PRO A 198 3.28 19.05 -2.47
CA PRO A 198 4.47 18.89 -3.31
C PRO A 198 5.72 18.60 -2.46
N VAL A 199 6.48 17.59 -2.84
CA VAL A 199 7.74 17.20 -2.17
C VAL A 199 8.95 17.51 -3.03
N ASN A 200 8.86 17.18 -4.33
CA ASN A 200 9.90 17.47 -5.31
C ASN A 200 9.30 17.54 -6.73
N LEU A 201 9.34 18.72 -7.35
CA LEU A 201 8.80 18.98 -8.70
C LEU A 201 9.90 19.08 -9.78
N GLU A 202 11.17 19.07 -9.38
CA GLU A 202 12.28 19.30 -10.30
C GLU A 202 12.69 18.03 -11.05
N ASN A 203 12.43 16.86 -10.47
CA ASN A 203 12.89 15.59 -11.00
C ASN A 203 11.85 14.90 -11.89
N ASN A 204 12.03 15.01 -13.22
CA ASN A 204 11.13 14.42 -14.22
C ASN A 204 11.59 13.04 -14.73
N GLU A 205 12.68 12.46 -14.21
CA GLU A 205 13.26 11.22 -14.75
C GLU A 205 12.53 9.92 -14.33
N GLN A 206 11.41 9.67 -14.98
CA GLN A 206 10.57 8.47 -14.82
C GLN A 206 11.27 7.15 -15.17
N SER A 207 12.13 7.16 -16.19
CA SER A 207 12.78 5.95 -16.72
C SER A 207 13.74 5.33 -15.71
N ASN A 208 14.21 6.12 -14.74
CA ASN A 208 15.19 5.68 -13.77
C ASN A 208 14.61 5.14 -12.47
N LEU A 209 13.35 5.45 -12.12
CA LEU A 209 12.74 4.98 -10.85
C LEU A 209 12.53 3.46 -10.81
N MET A 210 12.33 2.84 -11.97
CA MET A 210 11.97 1.44 -12.10
C MET A 210 13.16 0.62 -12.61
N SER A 211 13.55 -0.41 -11.86
CA SER A 211 14.71 -1.25 -12.21
C SER A 211 14.33 -2.61 -12.81
N LEU A 212 13.10 -3.10 -12.58
CA LEU A 212 12.83 -4.53 -12.65
C LEU A 212 11.42 -4.90 -13.14
N MET A 213 10.90 -4.34 -14.24
CA MET A 213 9.60 -4.84 -14.71
C MET A 213 9.35 -4.82 -16.22
N ASN A 214 8.61 -5.84 -16.70
CA ASN A 214 8.01 -5.97 -18.04
C ASN A 214 6.82 -5.00 -18.27
N PHE A 215 6.85 -3.82 -17.67
CA PHE A 215 5.80 -2.82 -17.85
C PHE A 215 6.26 -1.84 -18.93
N SER A 216 5.31 -1.34 -19.70
CA SER A 216 5.54 -0.14 -20.51
C SER A 216 5.56 1.06 -19.57
N ILE A 217 6.66 1.26 -18.83
CA ILE A 217 6.86 2.29 -17.78
C ILE A 217 6.39 3.67 -18.27
N GLN A 218 6.61 3.99 -19.55
CA GLN A 218 6.19 5.24 -20.17
C GLN A 218 4.67 5.51 -20.10
N LYS A 219 3.85 4.45 -20.04
CA LYS A 219 2.39 4.53 -19.98
C LYS A 219 1.84 4.60 -18.56
N ILE A 220 2.68 4.46 -17.54
CA ILE A 220 2.25 4.51 -16.14
C ILE A 220 2.12 5.97 -15.71
N PRO A 221 0.91 6.44 -15.34
CA PRO A 221 0.69 7.84 -14.97
C PRO A 221 0.95 8.13 -13.49
N VAL A 222 0.89 7.11 -12.62
CA VAL A 222 1.03 7.24 -11.16
C VAL A 222 1.84 6.08 -10.60
N PHE A 223 2.84 6.41 -9.79
CA PHE A 223 3.57 5.46 -8.93
C PHE A 223 3.31 5.83 -7.48
N GLY A 224 3.04 4.85 -6.63
CA GLY A 224 2.80 5.07 -5.22
C GLY A 224 3.75 4.27 -4.35
N PHE A 225 4.05 4.85 -3.18
CA PHE A 225 5.02 4.35 -2.22
C PHE A 225 4.43 4.50 -0.82
N LEU A 226 4.22 3.37 -0.14
CA LEU A 226 3.81 3.34 1.26
C LEU A 226 5.07 3.32 2.13
N VAL A 227 5.13 4.28 3.03
CA VAL A 227 6.26 4.53 3.93
C VAL A 227 5.78 4.37 5.36
N TRP A 228 6.38 3.43 6.08
CA TRP A 228 6.20 3.28 7.51
C TRP A 228 7.18 4.17 8.28
N ASP A 229 6.68 4.99 9.19
CA ASP A 229 7.48 5.72 10.18
C ASP A 229 7.45 4.99 11.53
N ILE A 230 8.59 4.44 11.95
CA ILE A 230 8.73 3.66 13.20
C ILE A 230 8.41 4.51 14.43
N ARG A 231 8.69 5.81 14.40
CA ARG A 231 8.50 6.72 15.54
C ARG A 231 7.04 6.80 15.96
N LYS A 232 6.12 6.59 15.01
CA LYS A 232 4.67 6.72 15.20
C LYS A 232 4.02 5.57 15.95
N ASN A 233 4.66 4.41 16.05
CA ASN A 233 4.06 3.26 16.74
C ASN A 233 5.01 2.45 17.62
N PHE A 234 6.34 2.65 17.52
CA PHE A 234 7.31 1.94 18.35
C PHE A 234 7.18 2.26 19.83
N PHE A 235 6.91 3.52 20.20
CA PHE A 235 6.76 3.92 21.61
C PHE A 235 5.64 3.15 22.35
N LYS A 236 4.63 2.67 21.61
CA LYS A 236 3.51 1.89 22.17
C LYS A 236 3.72 0.38 22.04
N TYR A 237 4.32 -0.08 20.94
CA TYR A 237 4.34 -1.50 20.58
C TYR A 237 5.73 -2.15 20.53
N GLY A 238 6.81 -1.39 20.71
CA GLY A 238 8.19 -1.88 20.61
C GLY A 238 8.44 -2.63 19.31
N GLU A 239 9.08 -3.80 19.39
CA GLU A 239 9.43 -4.65 18.25
C GLU A 239 8.22 -5.12 17.43
N ARG A 240 7.02 -5.16 18.02
CA ARG A 240 5.78 -5.54 17.31
C ARG A 240 5.26 -4.44 16.38
N SER A 241 5.79 -3.23 16.49
CA SER A 241 5.45 -2.09 15.62
C SER A 241 5.53 -2.45 14.13
N LEU A 242 6.60 -3.16 13.71
CA LEU A 242 6.77 -3.61 12.32
C LEU A 242 5.62 -4.53 11.88
N LEU A 243 5.23 -5.51 12.70
CA LEU A 243 4.15 -6.45 12.35
C LEU A 243 2.83 -5.72 12.12
N PHE A 244 2.49 -4.79 13.00
CA PHE A 244 1.28 -4.00 12.87
C PHE A 244 1.33 -3.09 11.64
N SER A 245 2.47 -2.50 11.34
CA SER A 245 2.66 -1.69 10.13
C SER A 245 2.54 -2.51 8.84
N LEU A 246 3.00 -3.75 8.83
CA LEU A 246 2.84 -4.65 7.68
C LEU A 246 1.38 -5.08 7.46
N ILE A 247 0.64 -5.35 8.54
CA ILE A 247 -0.81 -5.62 8.48
C ILE A 247 -1.54 -4.40 7.92
N GLU A 248 -1.29 -3.22 8.50
CA GLU A 248 -1.86 -1.95 8.02
C GLU A 248 -1.55 -1.69 6.54
N THR A 249 -0.32 -1.93 6.13
CA THR A 249 0.10 -1.83 4.72
C THR A 249 -0.69 -2.78 3.82
N GLY A 250 -0.99 -3.99 4.30
CA GLY A 250 -1.84 -4.96 3.59
C GLY A 250 -3.28 -4.47 3.44
N GLU A 251 -3.87 -3.93 4.51
CA GLU A 251 -5.22 -3.36 4.49
C GLU A 251 -5.33 -2.18 3.51
N ILE A 252 -4.36 -1.26 3.55
CA ILE A 252 -4.28 -0.13 2.61
C ILE A 252 -4.21 -0.63 1.17
N ASN A 253 -3.32 -1.58 0.87
CA ASN A 253 -3.18 -2.13 -0.48
C ASN A 253 -4.44 -2.82 -0.97
N GLN A 254 -5.15 -3.54 -0.10
CA GLN A 254 -6.41 -4.18 -0.45
C GLN A 254 -7.49 -3.15 -0.76
N ASN A 255 -7.60 -2.10 0.05
CA ASN A 255 -8.50 -0.98 -0.26
C ASN A 255 -8.15 -0.35 -1.61
N MET A 256 -6.88 -0.09 -1.89
CA MET A 256 -6.45 0.45 -3.18
C MET A 256 -6.83 -0.45 -4.37
N ASP A 257 -6.68 -1.77 -4.25
CA ASP A 257 -7.05 -2.72 -5.31
C ASP A 257 -8.57 -2.73 -5.57
N LEU A 258 -9.38 -2.70 -4.50
CA LEU A 258 -10.84 -2.68 -4.61
C LEU A 258 -11.37 -1.35 -5.16
N ILE A 259 -10.85 -0.22 -4.66
CA ILE A 259 -11.30 1.11 -5.07
C ILE A 259 -10.85 1.42 -6.50
N SER A 260 -9.64 1.03 -6.91
CA SER A 260 -9.22 1.15 -8.31
C SER A 260 -10.12 0.33 -9.24
N SER A 261 -10.46 -0.91 -8.86
CA SER A 261 -11.40 -1.77 -9.59
C SER A 261 -12.83 -1.19 -9.65
N ALA A 262 -13.25 -0.43 -8.63
CA ALA A 262 -14.54 0.28 -8.61
C ALA A 262 -14.53 1.56 -9.48
N LEU A 263 -13.34 2.15 -9.70
CA LEU A 263 -13.13 3.38 -10.47
C LEU A 263 -12.76 3.13 -11.94
N ASP A 264 -12.74 1.88 -12.39
CA ASP A 264 -12.20 1.45 -13.69
C ASP A 264 -10.76 1.97 -13.92
N LEU A 265 -9.95 1.93 -12.87
CA LEU A 265 -8.52 2.18 -12.94
C LEU A 265 -7.78 0.84 -12.83
N GLY A 266 -6.68 0.73 -13.57
CA GLY A 266 -5.73 -0.34 -13.36
C GLY A 266 -4.87 -0.06 -12.14
N PHE A 267 -4.60 -1.10 -11.37
CA PHE A 267 -3.73 -1.06 -10.21
C PHE A 267 -2.89 -2.33 -10.15
N CYS A 268 -1.64 -2.20 -9.71
CA CYS A 268 -0.77 -3.34 -9.45
C CYS A 268 0.29 -2.95 -8.41
N GLN A 269 0.41 -3.75 -7.36
CA GLN A 269 1.55 -3.68 -6.46
C GLN A 269 2.82 -4.10 -7.21
N ILE A 270 3.93 -3.48 -6.86
CA ILE A 270 5.23 -3.68 -7.50
C ILE A 270 6.29 -3.83 -6.41
N GLY A 271 7.24 -4.74 -6.63
CA GLY A 271 8.38 -4.93 -5.72
C GLY A 271 9.71 -4.43 -6.28
N GLY A 272 9.76 -4.10 -7.57
CA GLY A 272 10.99 -3.76 -8.28
C GLY A 272 11.12 -2.26 -8.57
N TYR A 273 11.81 -1.52 -7.71
CA TYR A 273 12.09 -0.09 -7.88
C TYR A 273 13.51 0.25 -7.38
N LYS A 274 14.06 1.39 -7.82
CA LYS A 274 15.36 1.88 -7.33
C LYS A 274 15.17 2.65 -6.02
N LYS A 275 15.23 1.92 -4.89
CA LYS A 275 15.01 2.47 -3.54
C LYS A 275 15.72 3.80 -3.29
N HIS A 276 17.03 3.88 -3.55
CA HIS A 276 17.82 5.10 -3.32
C HIS A 276 17.25 6.33 -4.05
N LEU A 277 16.82 6.19 -5.31
CA LEU A 277 16.24 7.31 -6.05
C LEU A 277 14.90 7.74 -5.44
N VAL A 278 14.07 6.78 -5.04
CA VAL A 278 12.78 7.07 -4.39
C VAL A 278 13.03 7.78 -3.06
N SER A 279 13.86 7.22 -2.18
CA SER A 279 14.23 7.79 -0.88
C SER A 279 14.72 9.23 -1.01
N SER A 280 15.68 9.50 -1.91
CA SER A 280 16.21 10.85 -2.10
C SER A 280 15.16 11.84 -2.61
N ASN A 281 14.29 11.43 -3.53
CA ASN A 281 13.27 12.32 -4.08
C ASN A 281 12.16 12.66 -3.08
N ILE A 282 11.81 11.72 -2.19
CA ILE A 282 10.81 11.96 -1.14
C ILE A 282 11.42 12.48 0.16
N LYS A 283 12.75 12.71 0.19
CA LYS A 283 13.51 13.17 1.37
C LYS A 283 13.30 12.26 2.59
N LEU A 284 13.31 10.95 2.34
CA LEU A 284 13.07 9.92 3.35
C LEU A 284 14.19 9.90 4.40
N ASP A 285 13.82 9.90 5.69
CA ASP A 285 14.76 9.59 6.77
C ASP A 285 14.95 8.08 6.87
N GLU A 286 15.96 7.53 6.20
CA GLU A 286 16.14 6.06 6.10
C GLU A 286 16.39 5.35 7.44
N MET A 287 16.67 6.10 8.53
CA MET A 287 16.83 5.53 9.87
C MET A 287 15.50 5.25 10.56
N SER A 288 14.48 6.09 10.32
CA SER A 288 13.18 6.00 10.99
C SER A 288 12.02 5.70 10.04
N GLU A 289 12.23 5.87 8.75
CA GLU A 289 11.22 5.72 7.72
C GLU A 289 11.63 4.64 6.72
N HIS A 290 10.69 3.74 6.41
CA HIS A 290 10.94 2.57 5.60
C HIS A 290 9.87 2.40 4.53
N LEU A 291 10.31 2.25 3.28
CA LEU A 291 9.44 1.84 2.16
C LEU A 291 8.99 0.40 2.39
N VAL A 292 7.70 0.21 2.65
CA VAL A 292 7.10 -1.09 3.00
C VAL A 292 6.28 -1.69 1.85
N ALA A 293 5.78 -0.85 0.95
CA ALA A 293 5.12 -1.30 -0.27
C ALA A 293 5.16 -0.24 -1.37
N SER A 294 4.94 -0.66 -2.60
CA SER A 294 4.80 0.25 -3.74
C SER A 294 3.81 -0.29 -4.77
N PHE A 295 3.24 0.60 -5.56
CA PHE A 295 2.25 0.25 -6.57
C PHE A 295 2.32 1.18 -7.78
N VAL A 296 1.61 0.78 -8.83
CA VAL A 296 1.34 1.59 -10.02
C VAL A 296 -0.16 1.68 -10.22
N LEU A 297 -0.62 2.84 -10.69
CA LEU A 297 -2.03 3.12 -10.95
C LEU A 297 -2.15 3.85 -12.29
N GLY A 298 -3.21 3.57 -13.06
CA GLY A 298 -3.49 4.30 -14.30
C GLY A 298 -4.77 3.88 -14.99
N CYS A 299 -5.08 4.53 -16.12
CA CYS A 299 -6.20 4.12 -16.97
C CYS A 299 -5.88 2.81 -17.70
N ILE A 300 -6.87 1.95 -17.86
CA ILE A 300 -6.79 0.69 -18.62
C ILE A 300 -7.34 0.83 -20.03
#